data_AF-A0AAE8SEF9-F1
#
_entry.id   AF-A0AAE8SEF9-F1
#
_cell.length_a   1.000
_cell.length_b   1.000
_cell.length_c   1.000
_cell.angle_alpha   90.00
_cell.angle_beta   90.00
_cell.angle_gamma   90.00
#
_symmetry.space_group_name_H-M   'P 1'
#
loop_
_entity.id
_entity.type
_entity.pdbx_description
1 polymer ?
#
loop_
_entity_poly.entity_id
_entity_poly.type
_entity_poly.pdbx_seq_one_letter_code
_entity_poly.pdbx_strand_id
1 'polypeptide(L)'
;MNTAPTSRLGQLPSYVRIWVRHGHFGKKGTGRNFPAPEGHGEDIWVYGHRRTAQIIYSFDKTLNGFHDLKQLPFNGKKTKPAKLRKDYWSPFAHISFPAGKGSIGRSVFQKLRELKHLHEVAWDNEFRYKRPEEYTAADRKRIAEEEEKGNKNYRPIRTKEERGIALNAQKPNSIADIASVLSGAGRGNKIVVSEEAEGAERKLLDVKVSWANDQDKQYAQEWSGNVTHGLFEKPTYVSKLEEKVAEPEPVAETSS
;
A
#
# COMPACT_ATOMS: atom_id res chain seq x y z
N MET A 1 54.40 14.66 -46.20
CA MET A 1 54.40 14.64 -44.72
C MET A 1 53.20 13.82 -44.28
N ASN A 2 53.46 12.74 -43.57
CA ASN A 2 52.50 11.72 -43.18
C ASN A 2 51.70 12.20 -41.95
N THR A 3 50.37 12.20 -42.04
CA THR A 3 49.49 12.20 -40.87
C THR A 3 48.80 10.84 -40.81
N ALA A 4 49.06 10.11 -39.73
CA ALA A 4 48.55 8.76 -39.52
C ALA A 4 47.02 8.75 -39.37
N PRO A 5 46.32 7.72 -39.89
CA PRO A 5 44.91 7.52 -39.58
C PRO A 5 44.76 7.04 -38.13
N THR A 6 43.96 7.78 -37.35
CA THR A 6 43.53 7.38 -36.02
C THR A 6 42.76 6.06 -36.09
N SER A 7 43.15 5.09 -35.25
CA SER A 7 42.56 3.76 -35.21
C SER A 7 41.07 3.84 -34.86
N ARG A 8 40.22 3.35 -35.78
CA ARG A 8 38.80 3.09 -35.52
C ARG A 8 38.65 1.84 -34.65
N LEU A 9 38.69 2.00 -33.33
CA LEU A 9 38.41 0.94 -32.35
C LEU A 9 37.28 1.36 -31.40
N GLY A 10 36.20 1.91 -31.96
CA GLY A 10 35.11 2.51 -31.19
C GLY A 10 33.68 2.26 -31.72
N GLN A 11 33.49 1.34 -32.66
CA GLN A 11 32.15 0.94 -33.12
C GLN A 11 31.97 -0.57 -32.97
N LEU A 12 31.80 -1.02 -31.74
CA LEU A 12 31.15 -2.30 -31.50
C LEU A 12 29.63 -2.11 -31.65
N PRO A 13 28.92 -2.96 -32.41
CA PRO A 13 27.46 -2.89 -32.53
C PRO A 13 26.79 -2.98 -31.16
N SER A 14 25.75 -2.17 -30.95
CA SER A 14 24.94 -2.09 -29.71
C SER A 14 24.42 -3.45 -29.22
N TYR A 15 24.35 -4.44 -30.10
CA TYR A 15 23.89 -5.80 -29.82
C TYR A 15 24.85 -6.60 -28.90
N VAL A 16 26.15 -6.28 -28.87
CA VAL A 16 27.14 -7.00 -28.02
C VAL A 16 27.06 -6.56 -26.55
N ARG A 17 26.46 -5.39 -26.24
CA ARG A 17 26.24 -4.94 -24.85
C ARG A 17 25.00 -5.56 -24.20
N ILE A 18 24.18 -6.30 -24.93
CA ILE A 18 22.94 -6.91 -24.43
C ILE A 18 23.22 -8.25 -23.71
N TRP A 19 24.42 -8.82 -23.87
CA TRP A 19 24.76 -10.16 -23.40
C TRP A 19 25.67 -10.24 -22.14
N VAL A 20 25.79 -9.16 -21.36
CA VAL A 20 26.60 -9.16 -20.12
C VAL A 20 25.76 -9.04 -18.83
N ARG A 21 24.41 -9.03 -18.92
CA ARG A 21 23.54 -9.00 -17.72
C ARG A 21 22.97 -10.35 -17.27
N HIS A 22 23.38 -11.46 -17.88
CA HIS A 22 22.86 -12.81 -17.55
C HIS A 22 23.70 -13.61 -16.52
N GLY A 23 24.62 -12.97 -15.79
CA GLY A 23 25.63 -13.67 -14.97
C GLY A 23 25.48 -13.61 -13.44
N HIS A 24 24.34 -13.18 -12.88
CA HIS A 24 24.15 -13.12 -11.42
C HIS A 24 22.85 -13.79 -10.93
N PHE A 25 22.43 -14.89 -11.55
CA PHE A 25 21.56 -15.86 -10.90
C PHE A 25 22.43 -16.87 -10.15
N GLY A 26 23.12 -16.39 -9.10
CA GLY A 26 23.67 -17.32 -8.12
C GLY A 26 22.52 -18.21 -7.63
N LYS A 27 22.75 -19.54 -7.54
CA LYS A 27 21.84 -20.44 -6.82
C LYS A 27 21.48 -19.74 -5.52
N LYS A 28 20.21 -19.38 -5.32
CA LYS A 28 19.72 -19.01 -3.98
C LYS A 28 20.04 -20.22 -3.13
N GLY A 29 21.10 -20.13 -2.32
CA GLY A 29 21.35 -21.10 -1.28
C GLY A 29 20.04 -21.25 -0.51
N THR A 30 19.68 -22.48 -0.16
CA THR A 30 18.60 -22.74 0.79
C THR A 30 18.90 -21.86 2.00
N GLY A 31 18.23 -20.71 2.10
CA GLY A 31 18.49 -19.74 3.14
C GLY A 31 18.38 -20.46 4.47
N ARG A 32 19.25 -20.15 5.42
CA ARG A 32 19.07 -20.60 6.81
C ARG A 32 17.61 -20.34 7.17
N ASN A 33 16.83 -21.41 7.30
CA ASN A 33 15.43 -21.34 7.72
C ASN A 33 15.46 -20.95 9.20
N PHE A 34 15.67 -19.66 9.48
CA PHE A 34 15.31 -19.11 10.77
C PHE A 34 13.79 -19.21 10.83
N PRO A 35 13.23 -20.09 11.70
CA PRO A 35 11.79 -20.13 11.87
C PRO A 35 11.35 -18.73 12.30
N ALA A 36 10.31 -18.22 11.64
CA ALA A 36 9.71 -16.99 12.12
C ALA A 36 9.19 -17.21 13.55
N PRO A 37 9.19 -16.17 14.40
CA PRO A 37 8.58 -16.26 15.72
C PRO A 37 7.15 -16.81 15.62
N GLU A 38 6.73 -17.53 16.65
CA GLU A 38 5.36 -18.02 16.77
C GLU A 38 4.36 -16.86 16.65
N GLY A 39 3.26 -17.07 15.93
CA GLY A 39 2.28 -16.01 15.64
C GLY A 39 2.68 -14.99 14.57
N HIS A 40 3.94 -14.97 14.12
CA HIS A 40 4.39 -13.94 13.18
C HIS A 40 3.72 -14.07 11.80
N GLY A 41 2.99 -13.03 11.42
CA GLY A 41 2.23 -12.96 10.18
C GLY A 41 0.80 -13.47 10.30
N GLU A 42 0.33 -13.84 11.48
CA GLU A 42 -1.09 -14.16 11.71
C GLU A 42 -1.96 -12.91 11.77
N ASP A 43 -1.37 -11.77 12.10
CA ASP A 43 -2.04 -10.47 12.11
C ASP A 43 -1.33 -9.49 11.17
N ILE A 44 -2.12 -8.78 10.37
CA ILE A 44 -1.66 -7.65 9.56
C ILE A 44 -2.49 -6.43 9.92
N TRP A 45 -1.81 -5.39 10.43
CA TRP A 45 -2.39 -4.10 10.75
C TRP A 45 -2.19 -3.12 9.60
N VAL A 46 -3.27 -2.46 9.19
CA VAL A 46 -3.25 -1.46 8.13
C VAL A 46 -3.53 -0.09 8.72
N TYR A 47 -2.53 0.77 8.69
CA TYR A 47 -2.59 2.14 9.21
C TYR A 47 -2.85 3.13 8.11
N GLY A 48 -3.79 4.04 8.36
CA GLY A 48 -4.13 5.14 7.49
C GLY A 48 -3.74 6.46 8.13
N HIS A 49 -3.16 7.36 7.34
CA HIS A 49 -2.98 8.74 7.75
C HIS A 49 -4.30 9.50 7.60
N ARG A 50 -4.85 10.05 8.70
CA ARG A 50 -6.19 10.66 8.74
C ARG A 50 -6.45 11.74 7.69
N ARG A 51 -5.43 12.54 7.35
CA ARG A 51 -5.56 13.68 6.40
C ARG A 51 -5.12 13.38 4.96
N THR A 52 -4.09 12.56 4.77
CA THR A 52 -3.44 12.37 3.46
C THR A 52 -3.78 11.03 2.84
N ALA A 53 -4.51 10.17 3.57
CA ALA A 53 -4.89 8.82 3.15
C ALA A 53 -3.68 7.94 2.74
N GLN A 54 -2.48 8.25 3.25
CA GLN A 54 -1.29 7.40 3.12
C GLN A 54 -1.46 6.13 3.94
N ILE A 55 -0.88 5.04 3.45
CA ILE A 55 -1.05 3.70 4.02
C ILE A 55 0.28 3.13 4.47
N ILE A 56 0.27 2.41 5.59
CA ILE A 56 1.38 1.63 6.12
C ILE A 56 0.84 0.27 6.56
N TYR A 57 1.52 -0.81 6.16
CA TYR A 57 1.21 -2.16 6.62
C TYR A 57 2.22 -2.59 7.68
N SER A 58 1.77 -3.14 8.80
CA SER A 58 2.64 -3.69 9.83
C SER A 58 2.15 -5.07 10.29
N PHE A 59 3.04 -5.91 10.79
CA PHE A 59 2.65 -7.10 11.55
C PHE A 59 2.36 -6.75 13.02
N ASP A 60 2.90 -5.62 13.49
CA ASP A 60 2.77 -5.20 14.88
C ASP A 60 1.55 -4.30 15.06
N LYS A 61 0.89 -4.42 16.23
CA LYS A 61 -0.21 -3.55 16.67
C LYS A 61 0.22 -2.10 16.92
N THR A 62 1.52 -1.80 16.86
CA THR A 62 2.06 -0.45 16.98
C THR A 62 3.04 -0.16 15.85
N LEU A 63 3.04 1.08 15.35
CA LEU A 63 3.96 1.49 14.31
C LEU A 63 5.38 1.72 14.85
N ASN A 64 6.37 1.13 14.19
CA ASN A 64 7.78 1.42 14.36
C ASN A 64 8.18 2.65 13.55
N GLY A 65 8.54 3.73 14.23
CA GLY A 65 8.86 5.02 13.61
C GLY A 65 9.92 4.98 12.50
N PHE A 66 10.91 4.09 12.58
CA PHE A 66 11.98 4.01 11.58
C PHE A 66 11.64 3.07 10.43
N HIS A 67 11.20 1.85 10.73
CA HIS A 67 10.93 0.83 9.72
C HIS A 67 9.69 1.16 8.90
N ASP A 68 8.64 1.66 9.53
CA ASP A 68 7.38 1.95 8.84
C ASP A 68 7.45 3.24 8.02
N LEU A 69 8.29 4.20 8.42
CA LEU A 69 8.49 5.42 7.64
C LEU A 69 9.19 5.15 6.30
N LYS A 70 9.92 4.04 6.17
CA LYS A 70 10.53 3.61 4.90
C LYS A 70 9.49 3.17 3.87
N GLN A 71 8.27 2.86 4.31
CA GLN A 71 7.17 2.49 3.42
C GLN A 71 6.65 3.66 2.59
N LEU A 72 6.93 4.90 3.00
CA LEU A 72 6.45 6.10 2.33
C LEU A 72 7.49 6.62 1.33
N PRO A 73 7.18 6.66 0.02
CA PRO A 73 8.08 7.23 -0.98
C PRO A 73 8.12 8.76 -0.91
N PHE A 74 9.07 9.36 -1.62
CA PHE A 74 9.12 10.80 -1.82
C PHE A 74 8.28 11.17 -3.05
N ASN A 75 7.07 11.68 -2.84
CA ASN A 75 6.16 12.10 -3.90
C ASN A 75 6.19 13.61 -4.19
N GLY A 76 7.13 14.35 -3.59
CA GLY A 76 7.25 15.80 -3.71
C GLY A 76 7.61 16.51 -2.42
N LYS A 77 7.77 17.84 -2.47
CA LYS A 77 8.05 18.64 -1.27
C LYS A 77 6.86 18.54 -0.31
N LYS A 78 7.12 18.34 0.98
CA LYS A 78 6.10 18.23 2.06
C LYS A 78 5.11 17.07 1.93
N THR A 79 5.34 16.08 1.06
CA THR A 79 4.45 14.92 0.91
C THR A 79 4.82 13.73 1.82
N LYS A 80 6.08 13.66 2.27
CA LYS A 80 6.56 12.66 3.23
C LYS A 80 6.78 13.30 4.61
N PRO A 81 6.16 12.81 5.69
CA PRO A 81 6.39 13.33 7.03
C PRO A 81 7.82 13.01 7.50
N ALA A 82 8.38 13.86 8.35
CA ALA A 82 9.70 13.62 8.94
C ALA A 82 9.69 12.51 10.01
N LYS A 83 8.54 12.32 10.69
CA LYS A 83 8.32 11.28 11.69
C LYS A 83 6.85 10.85 11.70
N LEU A 84 6.59 9.61 12.09
CA LEU A 84 5.23 9.10 12.28
C LEU A 84 4.67 9.66 13.59
N ARG A 85 3.70 10.57 13.50
CA ARG A 85 3.04 11.14 14.68
C ARG A 85 1.79 10.33 15.04
N LYS A 86 1.66 9.97 16.31
CA LYS A 86 0.59 9.07 16.82
C LYS A 86 -0.84 9.60 16.59
N ASP A 87 -1.02 10.90 16.46
CA ASP A 87 -2.32 11.55 16.24
C ASP A 87 -2.83 11.43 14.80
N TYR A 88 -1.90 11.39 13.83
CA TYR A 88 -2.26 11.29 12.42
C TYR A 88 -2.43 9.87 11.91
N TRP A 89 -1.77 8.90 12.56
CA TRP A 89 -1.77 7.51 12.14
C TRP A 89 -2.66 6.68 13.04
N SER A 90 -3.65 6.01 12.46
CA SER A 90 -4.53 5.08 13.17
C SER A 90 -4.75 3.84 12.32
N PRO A 91 -4.85 2.64 12.94
CA PRO A 91 -5.25 1.45 12.22
C PRO A 91 -6.70 1.64 11.76
N PHE A 92 -6.97 1.32 10.49
CA PHE A 92 -8.33 1.33 9.94
C PHE A 92 -8.79 -0.06 9.49
N ALA A 93 -7.86 -1.00 9.29
CA ALA A 93 -8.15 -2.40 9.06
C ALA A 93 -7.16 -3.30 9.80
N HIS A 94 -7.64 -4.46 10.21
CA HIS A 94 -6.85 -5.55 10.81
C HIS A 94 -7.27 -6.85 10.14
N ILE A 95 -6.32 -7.51 9.50
CA ILE A 95 -6.50 -8.78 8.81
C ILE A 95 -5.94 -9.87 9.71
N SER A 96 -6.79 -10.79 10.15
CA SER A 96 -6.45 -11.86 11.07
C SER A 96 -6.61 -13.21 10.39
N PHE A 97 -5.55 -14.00 10.43
CA PHE A 97 -5.47 -15.35 9.90
C PHE A 97 -5.63 -16.37 11.04
N PRO A 98 -6.12 -17.59 10.74
CA PRO A 98 -6.17 -18.66 11.72
C PRO A 98 -4.79 -18.99 12.33
N ALA A 99 -4.79 -19.42 13.58
CA ALA A 99 -3.56 -19.80 14.30
C ALA A 99 -2.74 -20.84 13.52
N GLY A 100 -1.42 -20.66 13.50
CA GLY A 100 -0.48 -21.48 12.75
C GLY A 100 -0.40 -21.17 11.24
N LYS A 101 -1.18 -20.20 10.72
CA LYS A 101 -1.18 -19.82 9.29
C LYS A 101 -0.37 -18.55 8.98
N GLY A 102 0.53 -18.12 9.87
CA GLY A 102 1.37 -16.92 9.65
C GLY A 102 2.29 -16.97 8.42
N SER A 103 2.57 -18.14 7.85
CA SER A 103 3.27 -18.26 6.55
C SER A 103 2.45 -17.73 5.37
N ILE A 104 1.12 -17.87 5.43
CA ILE A 104 0.17 -17.36 4.45
C ILE A 104 0.03 -15.85 4.61
N GLY A 105 -0.15 -15.36 5.84
CA GLY A 105 -0.24 -13.93 6.07
C GLY A 105 1.03 -13.16 5.69
N ARG A 106 2.23 -13.74 5.85
CA ARG A 106 3.47 -13.15 5.28
C ARG A 106 3.44 -13.05 3.75
N SER A 107 2.88 -14.05 3.07
CA SER A 107 2.68 -14.02 1.62
C SER A 107 1.72 -12.90 1.23
N VAL A 108 0.58 -12.79 1.93
CA VAL A 108 -0.41 -11.72 1.71
C VAL A 108 0.22 -10.34 1.95
N PHE A 109 0.93 -10.16 3.07
CA PHE A 109 1.64 -8.93 3.40
C PHE A 109 2.63 -8.52 2.31
N GLN A 110 3.41 -9.48 1.80
CA GLN A 110 4.33 -9.22 0.68
C GLN A 110 3.56 -8.69 -0.54
N LYS A 111 2.45 -9.32 -0.91
CA LYS A 111 1.64 -8.91 -2.08
C LYS A 111 1.03 -7.53 -1.91
N LEU A 112 0.49 -7.21 -0.74
CA LEU A 112 -0.03 -5.88 -0.43
C LEU A 112 1.06 -4.81 -0.53
N ARG A 113 2.27 -5.11 -0.04
CA ARG A 113 3.42 -4.20 -0.14
C ARG A 113 3.90 -4.02 -1.59
N GLU A 114 3.88 -5.09 -2.38
CA GLU A 114 4.20 -5.06 -3.81
C GLU A 114 3.19 -4.20 -4.59
N LEU A 115 1.89 -4.41 -4.38
CA LEU A 115 0.82 -3.65 -5.03
C LEU A 115 0.86 -2.17 -4.65
N LYS A 116 0.99 -1.85 -3.36
CA LYS A 116 1.15 -0.47 -2.90
C LYS A 116 2.33 0.22 -3.59
N HIS A 117 3.46 -0.47 -3.73
CA HIS A 117 4.62 0.10 -4.41
C HIS A 117 4.33 0.36 -5.89
N LEU A 118 3.64 -0.56 -6.57
CA LEU A 118 3.21 -0.39 -7.95
C LEU A 118 2.26 0.79 -8.12
N HIS A 119 1.26 0.96 -7.24
CA HIS A 119 0.35 2.12 -7.27
C HIS A 119 1.07 3.47 -7.11
N GLU A 120 2.21 3.48 -6.43
CA GLU A 120 2.99 4.70 -6.22
C GLU A 120 4.00 4.99 -7.36
N VAL A 121 4.47 3.97 -8.07
CA VAL A 121 5.57 4.09 -9.05
C VAL A 121 5.13 3.87 -10.49
N ALA A 122 4.19 2.96 -10.74
CA ALA A 122 3.80 2.47 -12.07
C ALA A 122 2.38 2.92 -12.43
N TRP A 123 2.11 4.21 -12.35
CA TRP A 123 0.84 4.83 -12.74
C TRP A 123 0.86 5.27 -14.22
N ASP A 124 -0.33 5.33 -14.81
CA ASP A 124 -0.54 5.62 -16.23
C ASP A 124 -0.50 7.12 -16.56
N ASN A 125 -0.50 7.44 -17.85
CA ASN A 125 -0.51 8.84 -18.26
C ASN A 125 -1.81 9.56 -17.84
N GLU A 126 -2.89 8.82 -17.64
CA GLU A 126 -4.20 9.34 -17.20
C GLU A 126 -4.10 10.01 -15.83
N PHE A 127 -3.28 9.45 -14.92
CA PHE A 127 -3.03 10.05 -13.62
C PHE A 127 -2.44 11.47 -13.67
N ARG A 128 -1.93 11.93 -14.83
CA ARG A 128 -1.52 13.34 -14.99
C ARG A 128 -2.71 14.31 -15.04
N TYR A 129 -3.89 13.85 -15.43
CA TYR A 129 -5.08 14.70 -15.61
C TYR A 129 -5.97 14.67 -14.38
N LYS A 130 -6.61 15.80 -14.07
CA LYS A 130 -7.58 15.90 -12.98
C LYS A 130 -8.80 15.03 -13.31
N ARG A 131 -9.38 14.42 -12.27
CA ARG A 131 -10.69 13.76 -12.40
C ARG A 131 -11.81 14.81 -12.38
N PRO A 132 -13.00 14.55 -12.94
CA PRO A 132 -14.13 15.48 -12.88
C PRO A 132 -14.47 15.95 -11.47
N GLU A 133 -14.34 15.04 -10.49
CA GLU A 133 -14.51 15.29 -9.05
C GLU A 133 -13.56 16.36 -8.49
N GLU A 134 -12.40 16.56 -9.11
CA GLU A 134 -11.33 17.46 -8.66
C GLU A 134 -11.34 18.80 -9.39
N TYR A 135 -12.27 19.01 -10.33
CA TYR A 135 -12.30 20.23 -11.12
C TYR A 135 -12.64 21.44 -10.25
N THR A 136 -11.77 22.44 -10.29
CA THR A 136 -12.04 23.75 -9.69
C THR A 136 -12.96 24.58 -10.58
N ALA A 137 -13.49 25.70 -10.06
CA ALA A 137 -14.27 26.63 -10.88
C ALA A 137 -13.44 27.20 -12.05
N ALA A 138 -12.14 27.44 -11.83
CA ALA A 138 -11.23 27.89 -12.88
C ALA A 138 -10.98 26.81 -13.94
N ASP A 139 -10.88 25.54 -13.52
CA ASP A 139 -10.74 24.42 -14.46
C ASP A 139 -11.99 24.28 -15.33
N ARG A 140 -13.19 24.38 -14.75
CA ARG A 140 -14.46 24.36 -15.49
C ARG A 140 -14.57 25.50 -16.51
N LYS A 141 -14.16 26.71 -16.12
CA LYS A 141 -14.13 27.86 -17.03
C LYS A 141 -13.20 27.60 -18.22
N ARG A 142 -11.99 27.10 -17.95
CA ARG A 142 -11.02 26.74 -19.02
C ARG A 142 -11.53 25.64 -19.94
N ILE A 143 -12.23 24.65 -19.42
CA ILE A 143 -12.86 23.60 -20.23
C ILE A 143 -13.87 24.22 -21.20
N ALA A 144 -14.74 25.11 -20.73
CA ALA A 144 -15.71 25.80 -21.59
C ALA A 144 -15.02 26.69 -22.66
N GLU A 145 -13.99 27.45 -22.27
CA GLU A 145 -13.21 28.26 -23.22
C GLU A 145 -12.52 27.42 -24.30
N GLU A 146 -12.00 26.23 -23.95
CA GLU A 146 -11.37 25.33 -24.92
C GLU A 146 -12.41 24.61 -25.79
N GLU A 147 -13.59 24.31 -25.24
CA GLU A 147 -14.72 23.77 -26.00
C GLU A 147 -15.23 24.77 -27.05
N GLU A 148 -15.34 26.05 -26.70
CA GLU A 148 -15.68 27.15 -27.63
C GLU A 148 -14.64 27.30 -28.75
N LYS A 149 -13.35 27.07 -28.44
CA LYS A 149 -12.26 27.03 -29.44
C LYS A 149 -12.24 25.75 -30.28
N GLY A 150 -13.15 24.82 -30.05
CA GLY A 150 -13.27 23.56 -30.79
C GLY A 150 -12.48 22.38 -30.20
N ASN A 151 -11.81 22.53 -29.06
CA ASN A 151 -11.07 21.46 -28.38
C ASN A 151 -11.94 20.76 -27.32
N LYS A 152 -12.83 19.88 -27.78
CA LYS A 152 -13.77 19.14 -26.91
C LYS A 152 -13.11 18.15 -25.94
N ASN A 153 -11.84 17.77 -26.19
CA ASN A 153 -11.13 16.75 -25.40
C ASN A 153 -10.16 17.36 -24.38
N TYR A 154 -10.23 18.67 -24.13
CA TYR A 154 -9.37 19.32 -23.16
C TYR A 154 -9.61 18.78 -21.75
N ARG A 155 -8.53 18.35 -21.09
CA ARG A 155 -8.53 17.88 -19.71
C ARG A 155 -7.52 18.65 -18.88
N PRO A 156 -7.93 19.29 -17.77
CA PRO A 156 -7.01 19.97 -16.86
C PRO A 156 -5.92 19.03 -16.34
N ILE A 157 -4.67 19.51 -16.32
CA ILE A 157 -3.51 18.73 -15.88
C ILE A 157 -3.22 19.03 -14.40
N ARG A 158 -2.93 17.99 -13.61
CA ARG A 158 -2.45 18.13 -12.23
C ARG A 158 -1.06 18.75 -12.21
N THR A 159 -0.89 19.76 -11.37
CA THR A 159 0.42 20.28 -11.00
C THR A 159 1.27 19.19 -10.32
N LYS A 160 2.59 19.41 -10.19
CA LYS A 160 3.47 18.47 -9.49
C LYS A 160 3.05 18.25 -8.03
N GLU A 161 2.55 19.30 -7.38
CA GLU A 161 2.08 19.26 -5.99
C GLU A 161 0.77 18.48 -5.88
N GLU A 162 -0.25 18.83 -6.68
CA GLU A 162 -1.53 18.10 -6.73
C GLU A 162 -1.32 16.62 -7.02
N ARG A 163 -0.40 16.29 -7.94
CA ARG A 163 -0.05 14.90 -8.25
C ARG A 163 0.59 14.19 -7.06
N GLY A 164 1.51 14.84 -6.34
CA GLY A 164 2.12 14.27 -5.14
C GLY A 164 1.11 14.00 -4.02
N ILE A 165 0.11 14.87 -3.88
CA ILE A 165 -1.01 14.70 -2.94
C ILE A 165 -1.90 13.53 -3.39
N ALA A 166 -2.26 13.47 -4.67
CA ALA A 166 -3.06 12.38 -5.21
C ALA A 166 -2.35 11.01 -5.07
N LEU A 167 -1.04 10.94 -5.34
CA LEU A 167 -0.25 9.71 -5.16
C LEU A 167 -0.16 9.25 -3.70
N ASN A 168 -0.28 10.17 -2.75
CA ASN A 168 -0.30 9.82 -1.33
C ASN A 168 -1.63 9.19 -0.89
N ALA A 169 -2.74 9.50 -1.57
CA ALA A 169 -4.08 9.07 -1.20
C ALA A 169 -4.35 7.62 -1.62
N GLN A 170 -3.65 6.67 -0.96
CA GLN A 170 -3.66 5.25 -1.30
C GLN A 170 -4.71 4.43 -0.54
N LYS A 171 -5.54 5.03 0.33
CA LYS A 171 -6.55 4.31 1.11
C LYS A 171 -7.52 3.49 0.23
N PRO A 172 -8.16 4.05 -0.81
CA PRO A 172 -9.07 3.27 -1.68
C PRO A 172 -8.34 2.12 -2.37
N ASN A 173 -7.17 2.39 -2.95
CA ASN A 173 -6.34 1.39 -3.63
C ASN A 173 -5.95 0.26 -2.69
N SER A 174 -5.50 0.58 -1.46
CA SER A 174 -5.16 -0.42 -0.46
C SER A 174 -6.34 -1.33 -0.12
N ILE A 175 -7.58 -0.83 -0.12
CA ILE A 175 -8.74 -1.66 0.23
C ILE A 175 -9.10 -2.57 -0.94
N ALA A 176 -9.04 -2.07 -2.17
CA ALA A 176 -9.17 -2.87 -3.38
C ALA A 176 -8.07 -3.95 -3.46
N ASP A 177 -6.84 -3.61 -3.10
CA ASP A 177 -5.71 -4.55 -3.05
C ASP A 177 -5.93 -5.63 -1.99
N ILE A 178 -6.49 -5.29 -0.81
CA ILE A 178 -6.85 -6.27 0.21
C ILE A 178 -7.87 -7.25 -0.35
N ALA A 179 -8.95 -6.77 -0.97
CA ALA A 179 -9.95 -7.65 -1.57
C ALA A 179 -9.36 -8.55 -2.67
N SER A 180 -8.53 -7.97 -3.56
CA SER A 180 -7.88 -8.71 -4.65
C SER A 180 -6.90 -9.76 -4.16
N VAL A 181 -6.05 -9.43 -3.18
CA VAL A 181 -5.09 -10.40 -2.62
C VAL A 181 -5.81 -11.48 -1.81
N LEU A 182 -6.88 -11.13 -1.09
CA LEU A 182 -7.64 -12.11 -0.31
C LEU A 182 -8.49 -13.07 -1.15
N SER A 183 -8.81 -12.69 -2.39
CA SER A 183 -9.44 -13.57 -3.40
C SER A 183 -8.45 -14.48 -4.15
N GLY A 184 -7.17 -14.44 -3.79
CA GLY A 184 -6.12 -15.28 -4.38
C GLY A 184 -5.41 -14.66 -5.57
N ALA A 185 -5.59 -13.36 -5.85
CA ALA A 185 -4.83 -12.71 -6.91
C ALA A 185 -3.32 -12.61 -6.58
N GLY A 186 -2.51 -12.58 -7.64
CA GLY A 186 -1.06 -12.47 -7.55
C GLY A 186 -0.35 -13.83 -7.60
N ARG A 187 0.63 -13.95 -8.50
CA ARG A 187 1.39 -15.19 -8.68
C ARG A 187 2.07 -15.63 -7.38
N GLY A 188 1.85 -16.88 -6.99
CA GLY A 188 2.43 -17.49 -5.79
C GLY A 188 1.76 -17.04 -4.49
N ASN A 189 0.53 -16.52 -4.55
CA ASN A 189 -0.24 -16.17 -3.36
C ASN A 189 -0.68 -17.43 -2.60
N LYS A 190 -0.15 -17.60 -1.39
CA LYS A 190 -0.38 -18.78 -0.55
C LYS A 190 -1.75 -18.86 0.12
N ILE A 191 -2.63 -17.89 -0.12
CA ILE A 191 -4.01 -17.95 0.37
C ILE A 191 -4.84 -19.02 -0.35
N VAL A 192 -4.40 -19.40 -1.56
CA VAL A 192 -4.93 -20.54 -2.31
C VAL A 192 -4.33 -21.80 -1.71
N VAL A 193 -5.15 -22.60 -1.03
CA VAL A 193 -4.72 -23.79 -0.28
C VAL A 193 -4.68 -25.03 -1.17
N SER A 194 -5.59 -25.12 -2.14
CA SER A 194 -5.55 -26.12 -3.20
C SER A 194 -5.95 -25.49 -4.53
N GLU A 195 -5.13 -25.74 -5.55
CA GLU A 195 -5.50 -25.60 -6.95
C GLU A 195 -5.83 -27.01 -7.43
N GLU A 196 -7.10 -27.40 -7.36
CA GLU A 196 -7.54 -28.58 -8.10
C GLU A 196 -7.57 -28.23 -9.60
N ALA A 197 -7.42 -29.25 -10.45
CA ALA A 197 -7.14 -29.11 -11.89
C ALA A 197 -8.09 -28.13 -12.63
N GLU A 198 -7.63 -27.66 -13.80
CA GLU A 198 -8.32 -26.67 -14.66
C GLU A 198 -9.85 -26.84 -14.66
N GLY A 199 -10.55 -25.91 -13.99
CA GLY A 199 -12.01 -25.89 -13.90
C GLY A 199 -12.60 -26.05 -12.49
N ALA A 200 -11.81 -26.47 -11.50
CA ALA A 200 -12.27 -26.55 -10.10
C ALA A 200 -12.21 -25.20 -9.36
N GLU A 201 -13.14 -24.97 -8.44
CA GLU A 201 -13.14 -23.78 -7.58
C GLU A 201 -11.90 -23.76 -6.69
N ARG A 202 -11.17 -22.62 -6.70
CA ARG A 202 -10.00 -22.43 -5.85
C ARG A 202 -10.41 -22.47 -4.38
N LYS A 203 -9.82 -23.37 -3.60
CA LYS A 203 -10.05 -23.39 -2.16
C LYS A 203 -9.20 -22.32 -1.49
N LEU A 204 -9.86 -21.27 -1.01
CA LEU A 204 -9.24 -20.17 -0.28
C LEU A 204 -9.25 -20.44 1.22
N LEU A 205 -8.27 -19.91 1.94
CA LEU A 205 -8.27 -19.88 3.40
C LEU A 205 -9.27 -18.84 3.92
N ASP A 206 -10.02 -19.19 4.95
CA ASP A 206 -10.90 -18.24 5.64
C ASP A 206 -10.10 -17.19 6.41
N VAL A 207 -10.46 -15.92 6.24
CA VAL A 207 -9.75 -14.77 6.82
C VAL A 207 -10.76 -13.80 7.41
N LYS A 208 -10.44 -13.22 8.58
CA LYS A 208 -11.25 -12.16 9.20
C LYS A 208 -10.63 -10.80 8.93
N VAL A 209 -11.41 -9.86 8.41
CA VAL A 209 -11.00 -8.45 8.26
C VAL A 209 -11.86 -7.57 9.16
N SER A 210 -11.24 -7.01 10.19
CA SER A 210 -11.89 -6.09 11.11
C SER A 210 -11.62 -4.64 10.69
N TRP A 211 -12.63 -3.78 10.70
CA TRP A 211 -12.58 -2.41 10.20
C TRP A 211 -12.80 -1.39 11.31
N ALA A 212 -12.18 -0.22 11.20
CA ALA A 212 -12.47 0.92 12.07
C ALA A 212 -13.75 1.67 11.64
N ASN A 213 -14.07 1.67 10.34
CA ASN A 213 -15.31 2.20 9.78
C ASN A 213 -15.88 1.17 8.80
N ASP A 214 -17.15 0.80 8.96
CA ASP A 214 -17.81 -0.19 8.10
C ASP A 214 -17.89 0.25 6.64
N GLN A 215 -17.95 1.56 6.39
CA GLN A 215 -18.01 2.11 5.02
C GLN A 215 -16.74 1.86 4.22
N ASP A 216 -15.59 1.66 4.89
CA ASP A 216 -14.33 1.46 4.20
C ASP A 216 -14.35 0.19 3.33
N LYS A 217 -15.11 -0.85 3.71
CA LYS A 217 -15.20 -2.08 2.89
C LYS A 217 -15.79 -1.85 1.49
N GLN A 218 -16.52 -0.75 1.28
CA GLN A 218 -17.19 -0.41 0.02
C GLN A 218 -16.24 0.14 -1.06
N TYR A 219 -14.99 0.46 -0.70
CA TYR A 219 -13.99 0.85 -1.71
C TYR A 219 -13.59 -0.32 -2.63
N ALA A 220 -13.78 -1.57 -2.18
CA ALA A 220 -13.70 -2.74 -3.04
C ALA A 220 -15.07 -3.03 -3.64
N GLN A 221 -15.12 -3.29 -4.94
CA GLN A 221 -16.37 -3.58 -5.66
C GLN A 221 -16.99 -4.89 -5.18
N GLU A 222 -16.16 -5.91 -4.95
CA GLU A 222 -16.59 -7.24 -4.55
C GLU A 222 -15.59 -7.86 -3.56
N TRP A 223 -16.07 -8.77 -2.73
CA TRP A 223 -15.29 -9.53 -1.76
C TRP A 223 -15.51 -11.03 -1.98
N SER A 224 -14.45 -11.82 -1.82
CA SER A 224 -14.53 -13.28 -1.93
C SER A 224 -15.19 -13.91 -0.70
N GLY A 225 -15.88 -15.03 -0.90
CA GLY A 225 -16.68 -15.68 0.15
C GLY A 225 -15.90 -16.19 1.37
N ASN A 226 -14.57 -16.30 1.28
CA ASN A 226 -13.69 -16.67 2.39
C ASN A 226 -13.39 -15.51 3.36
N VAL A 227 -13.82 -14.29 3.05
CA VAL A 227 -13.54 -13.11 3.87
C VAL A 227 -14.73 -12.81 4.78
N THR A 228 -14.51 -12.92 6.09
CA THR A 228 -15.49 -12.49 7.10
C THR A 228 -15.16 -11.07 7.58
N HIS A 229 -16.15 -10.18 7.56
CA HIS A 229 -15.98 -8.80 8.00
C HIS A 229 -16.38 -8.62 9.48
N GLY A 230 -15.62 -7.80 10.21
CA GLY A 230 -15.95 -7.37 11.57
C GLY A 230 -15.68 -5.89 11.79
N LEU A 231 -16.08 -5.36 12.93
CA LEU A 231 -15.72 -4.02 13.39
C LEU A 231 -14.74 -4.11 14.56
N PHE A 232 -13.93 -3.07 14.75
CA PHE A 232 -13.12 -2.93 15.95
C PHE A 232 -14.01 -2.77 17.18
N GLU A 233 -13.78 -3.57 18.23
CA GLU A 233 -14.54 -3.51 19.49
C GLU A 233 -14.50 -2.12 20.14
N LYS A 234 -13.36 -1.45 20.04
CA LYS A 234 -13.19 -0.05 20.45
C LYS A 234 -12.74 0.76 19.24
N PRO A 235 -13.48 1.80 18.83
CA PRO A 235 -13.02 2.68 17.77
C PRO A 235 -11.71 3.34 18.20
N THR A 236 -10.69 3.30 17.35
CA THR A 236 -9.34 3.81 17.67
C THR A 236 -9.28 5.32 17.92
N TYR A 237 -10.38 6.04 17.71
CA TYR A 237 -10.50 7.46 18.05
C TYR A 237 -11.02 7.72 19.47
N VAL A 238 -11.64 6.74 20.14
CA VAL A 238 -12.25 6.90 21.49
C VAL A 238 -11.33 6.42 22.61
N SER A 239 -10.45 5.45 22.34
CA SER A 239 -9.71 4.72 23.38
C SER A 239 -8.90 5.59 24.35
N LYS A 240 -8.52 6.81 23.96
CA LYS A 240 -7.71 7.70 24.79
C LYS A 240 -8.48 8.64 25.71
N LEU A 241 -9.77 8.87 25.47
CA LEU A 241 -10.58 9.66 26.40
C LEU A 241 -10.88 8.87 27.67
N GLU A 242 -11.08 7.55 27.54
CA GLU A 242 -11.40 6.69 28.67
C GLU A 242 -10.16 6.31 29.51
N GLU A 243 -9.00 6.07 28.89
CA GLU A 243 -7.76 5.75 29.64
C GLU A 243 -7.29 6.88 30.56
N LYS A 244 -7.61 8.14 30.26
CA LYS A 244 -7.28 9.29 31.12
C LYS A 244 -8.23 9.49 32.30
N VAL A 245 -9.41 8.87 32.27
CA VAL A 245 -10.43 9.02 33.32
C VAL A 245 -10.33 7.88 34.36
N ALA A 246 -9.58 6.82 34.03
CA ALA A 246 -9.48 5.62 34.86
C ALA A 246 -8.23 5.55 35.78
N GLU A 247 -7.42 6.60 35.88
CA GLU A 247 -6.44 6.69 36.98
C GLU A 247 -7.19 7.11 38.26
N PRO A 248 -7.34 6.23 39.27
CA PRO A 248 -7.90 6.64 40.55
C PRO A 248 -6.93 7.63 41.21
N GLU A 249 -7.44 8.79 41.62
CA GLU A 249 -6.68 9.72 42.44
C GLU A 249 -6.16 9.01 43.71
N PRO A 250 -4.90 9.23 44.11
CA PRO A 250 -4.38 8.65 45.34
C PRO A 250 -5.18 9.19 46.52
N VAL A 251 -5.91 8.31 47.19
CA VAL A 251 -6.60 8.60 48.45
C VAL A 251 -5.56 9.08 49.46
N ALA A 252 -5.60 10.37 49.77
CA ALA A 252 -4.78 10.94 50.83
C ALA A 252 -5.22 10.33 52.17
N GLU A 253 -4.39 9.46 52.74
CA GLU A 253 -4.51 9.04 54.14
C GLU A 253 -4.27 10.27 55.03
N THR A 254 -5.34 10.83 55.58
CA THR A 254 -5.26 11.81 56.66
C THR A 254 -4.96 11.07 57.96
N SER A 255 -3.68 11.04 58.34
CA SER A 255 -3.24 10.70 59.69
C SER A 255 -3.02 11.98 60.50
N SER A 256 -3.93 12.28 61.44
CA SER A 256 -3.69 12.84 62.80
C SER A 256 -4.99 13.28 63.43
#